data_AF-A0A4R3A1N1-F1
#
_entry.id   AF-A0A4R3A1N1-F1
#
_cell.length_a   1.000
_cell.length_b   1.000
_cell.length_c   1.000
_cell.angle_alpha   90.00
_cell.angle_beta   90.00
_cell.angle_gamma   90.00
#
_symmetry.space_group_name_H-M   'P 1'
#
loop_
_entity.id
_entity.type
_entity.pdbx_description
1 polymer ?
#
loop_
_entity_poly.entity_id
_entity_poly.type
_entity_poly.pdbx_seq_one_letter_code
_entity_poly.pdbx_strand_id
1 'polypeptide(L)'
;MRVLRGDDELHPSTEDFDWLGPGIYFWENDPKRAREWAEWKVARGRYREAFVLGAVIDLGNCLDLLMRENLDILRVAYETFCETQTMAGLPIPENQDIGIDRNKDKLLRFLDCAVIRHLHAVVDMQIERMGTSSPVERFDTVRGLFTEGEPAYPGGGFFRKTHTQIAVVNPRRVIGYFLPR
;
A
#
# COMPACT_ATOMS: atom_id res chain seq x y z
N MET A 1 2.62 -21.26 9.75
CA MET A 1 1.88 -22.34 9.06
C MET A 1 0.36 -22.25 9.20
N ARG A 2 -0.22 -21.60 10.22
CA ARG A 2 -1.68 -21.50 10.38
C ARG A 2 -2.41 -20.88 9.16
N VAL A 3 -1.91 -19.75 8.66
CA VAL A 3 -2.44 -19.09 7.44
C VAL A 3 -2.44 -20.02 6.22
N LEU A 4 -1.36 -20.77 5.98
CA LEU A 4 -1.28 -21.74 4.90
C LEU A 4 -2.26 -22.91 5.03
N ARG A 5 -2.67 -23.24 6.25
CA ARG A 5 -3.64 -24.30 6.53
C ARG A 5 -5.09 -23.80 6.54
N GLY A 6 -5.30 -22.48 6.41
CA GLY A 6 -6.62 -21.86 6.57
C GLY A 6 -7.09 -21.77 8.03
N ASP A 7 -6.19 -21.95 9.01
CA ASP A 7 -6.50 -21.85 10.45
C ASP A 7 -6.46 -20.39 10.95
N ASP A 8 -6.09 -19.45 10.09
CA ASP A 8 -5.85 -18.04 10.41
C ASP A 8 -5.82 -17.20 9.12
N GLU A 9 -5.98 -15.88 9.26
CA GLU A 9 -5.90 -14.93 8.16
C GLU A 9 -4.82 -13.88 8.42
N LEU A 10 -4.32 -13.22 7.36
CA LEU A 10 -3.45 -12.06 7.54
C LEU A 10 -4.30 -10.86 7.97
N HIS A 11 -3.79 -10.12 8.96
CA HIS A 11 -4.44 -8.91 9.41
C HIS A 11 -3.99 -7.70 8.59
N PRO A 12 -4.92 -6.79 8.23
CA PRO A 12 -4.55 -5.56 7.56
C PRO A 12 -3.71 -4.68 8.49
N SER A 13 -2.73 -4.01 7.91
CA SER A 13 -2.01 -2.94 8.57
C SER A 13 -2.85 -1.66 8.58
N THR A 14 -2.73 -0.88 9.64
CA THR A 14 -3.41 0.40 9.82
C THR A 14 -2.42 1.47 10.29
N GLU A 15 -1.15 1.35 9.94
CA GLU A 15 -0.14 2.35 10.31
C GLU A 15 -0.33 3.63 9.49
N ASP A 16 0.04 4.77 10.07
CA ASP A 16 -0.17 6.07 9.42
C ASP A 16 0.83 6.34 8.29
N PHE A 17 1.87 5.51 8.15
CA PHE A 17 2.90 5.63 7.12
C PHE A 17 2.84 4.54 6.05
N ASP A 18 1.80 3.71 6.07
CA ASP A 18 1.55 2.65 5.09
C ASP A 18 1.28 3.27 3.71
N TRP A 19 2.17 3.01 2.75
CA TRP A 19 2.23 3.76 1.50
C TRP A 19 0.91 3.80 0.72
N LEU A 20 0.36 2.62 0.44
CA LEU A 20 -0.90 2.44 -0.27
C LEU A 20 -2.15 2.50 0.63
N GLY A 21 -2.05 3.10 1.82
CA GLY A 21 -3.13 3.16 2.80
C GLY A 21 -3.35 1.85 3.58
N PRO A 22 -4.38 1.77 4.45
CA PRO A 22 -4.62 0.59 5.28
C PRO A 22 -4.96 -0.65 4.43
N GLY A 23 -4.39 -1.80 4.77
CA GLY A 23 -4.63 -3.05 4.04
C GLY A 23 -3.60 -4.15 4.31
N ILE A 24 -3.78 -5.30 3.67
CA ILE A 24 -2.84 -6.42 3.70
C ILE A 24 -1.87 -6.28 2.52
N TYR A 25 -0.57 -6.18 2.82
CA TYR A 25 0.45 -5.81 1.84
C TYR A 25 1.13 -7.02 1.17
N PHE A 26 1.26 -6.96 -0.15
CA PHE A 26 1.98 -7.95 -0.95
C PHE A 26 2.89 -7.29 -1.98
N TRP A 27 4.02 -7.93 -2.26
CA TRP A 27 4.81 -7.68 -3.47
C TRP A 27 4.20 -8.45 -4.62
N GLU A 28 3.95 -7.79 -5.74
CA GLU A 28 3.45 -8.45 -6.95
C GLU A 28 4.63 -9.09 -7.70
N ASN A 29 4.60 -10.42 -7.80
CA ASN A 29 5.53 -11.22 -8.60
C ASN A 29 7.03 -11.03 -8.28
N ASP A 30 7.37 -10.63 -7.04
CA ASP A 30 8.75 -10.48 -6.60
C ASP A 30 9.02 -11.14 -5.22
N PRO A 31 9.06 -12.49 -5.17
CA PRO A 31 9.34 -13.22 -3.93
C PRO A 31 10.74 -12.94 -3.39
N LYS A 32 11.67 -12.51 -4.24
CA LYS A 32 13.03 -12.14 -3.82
C LYS A 32 13.01 -10.85 -3.03
N ARG A 33 12.34 -9.80 -3.51
CA ARG A 33 12.19 -8.54 -2.78
C ARG A 33 11.43 -8.72 -1.47
N ALA A 34 10.37 -9.54 -1.49
CA ALA A 34 9.64 -9.90 -0.27
C ALA A 34 10.56 -10.58 0.77
N ARG A 35 11.41 -11.51 0.33
CA ARG A 35 12.41 -12.16 1.21
C ARG A 35 13.42 -11.16 1.77
N GLU A 36 13.99 -10.30 0.93
CA GLU A 36 14.96 -9.28 1.37
C GLU A 36 14.36 -8.37 2.45
N TRP A 37 13.10 -7.96 2.29
CA TRP A 37 12.40 -7.16 3.30
C TRP A 37 12.20 -7.93 4.61
N ALA A 38 11.80 -9.21 4.54
CA ALA A 38 11.61 -10.05 5.71
C ALA A 38 12.93 -10.27 6.48
N GLU A 39 14.02 -10.56 5.76
CA GLU A 39 15.36 -10.71 6.33
C GLU A 39 15.85 -9.41 6.98
N TRP A 40 15.59 -8.26 6.35
CA TRP A 40 15.90 -6.97 6.95
C TRP A 40 15.15 -6.73 8.27
N LYS A 41 13.88 -7.14 8.38
CA LYS A 41 13.12 -7.04 9.64
C LYS A 41 13.67 -7.97 10.72
N VAL A 42 14.10 -9.18 10.35
CA VAL A 42 14.76 -10.13 11.26
C VAL A 42 16.08 -9.57 11.77
N ALA A 43 16.92 -9.02 10.89
CA ALA A 43 18.19 -8.39 11.27
C ALA A 43 18.02 -7.21 12.24
N ARG A 44 16.85 -6.55 12.23
CA ARG A 44 16.47 -5.49 13.18
C ARG A 44 15.82 -6.01 14.47
N GLY A 45 15.77 -7.33 14.67
CA GLY A 45 15.23 -7.98 15.87
C GLY A 45 13.71 -7.92 15.98
N ARG A 46 12.99 -7.54 14.92
CA ARG A 46 11.51 -7.48 14.95
C ARG A 46 10.86 -8.85 14.83
N TYR A 47 11.53 -9.78 14.16
CA TYR A 47 11.05 -11.16 13.95
C TYR A 47 12.20 -12.15 14.10
N ARG A 48 11.88 -13.43 14.34
CA ARG A 48 12.87 -14.49 14.54
C ARG A 48 13.40 -15.09 13.24
N GLU A 49 12.53 -15.25 12.25
CA GLU A 49 12.84 -15.94 11.00
C GLU A 49 12.11 -15.27 9.83
N ALA A 50 12.80 -15.18 8.69
CA ALA A 50 12.25 -14.62 7.48
C ALA A 50 11.47 -15.69 6.71
N PHE A 51 10.27 -15.33 6.25
CA PHE A 51 9.39 -16.26 5.56
C PHE A 51 8.67 -15.55 4.42
N VAL A 52 8.52 -16.23 3.29
CA VAL A 52 7.78 -15.72 2.12
C VAL A 52 6.53 -16.55 1.91
N LEU A 53 5.41 -15.85 1.80
CA LEU A 53 4.09 -16.41 1.52
C LEU A 53 3.61 -15.87 0.17
N GLY A 54 3.07 -16.74 -0.67
CA GLY A 54 2.35 -16.35 -1.89
C GLY A 54 0.87 -16.20 -1.60
N ALA A 55 0.20 -15.30 -2.33
CA ALA A 55 -1.24 -15.13 -2.29
C ALA A 55 -1.81 -15.08 -3.71
N VAL A 56 -2.99 -15.65 -3.89
CA VAL A 56 -3.82 -15.45 -5.08
C VAL A 56 -4.80 -14.33 -4.75
N ILE A 57 -4.72 -13.22 -5.48
CA ILE A 57 -5.47 -12.00 -5.19
C ILE A 57 -6.32 -11.65 -6.41
N ASP A 58 -7.63 -11.50 -6.21
CA ASP A 58 -8.52 -10.83 -7.15
C ASP A 58 -8.51 -9.34 -6.86
N LEU A 59 -8.09 -8.51 -7.81
CA LEU A 59 -7.97 -7.06 -7.58
C LEU A 59 -9.32 -6.35 -7.38
N GLY A 60 -10.44 -6.93 -7.85
CA GLY A 60 -11.75 -6.31 -7.73
C GLY A 60 -11.80 -4.87 -8.28
N ASN A 61 -12.49 -3.97 -7.58
CA ASN A 61 -12.42 -2.54 -7.86
C ASN A 61 -11.09 -1.96 -7.35
N CYS A 62 -10.06 -1.93 -8.21
CA CYS A 62 -8.71 -1.56 -7.83
C CYS A 62 -8.37 -0.09 -8.12
N LEU A 63 -7.90 0.62 -7.09
CA LEU A 63 -7.19 1.88 -7.26
C LEU A 63 -5.75 1.60 -7.75
N ASP A 64 -5.61 1.34 -9.05
CA ASP A 64 -4.32 1.14 -9.70
C ASP A 64 -3.68 2.49 -10.06
N LEU A 65 -2.67 2.90 -9.28
CA LEU A 65 -1.96 4.17 -9.41
C LEU A 65 -0.96 4.21 -10.58
N LEU A 66 -0.99 3.20 -11.45
CA LEU A 66 -0.35 3.25 -12.77
C LEU A 66 -1.30 3.76 -13.86
N MET A 67 -2.61 3.81 -13.58
CA MET A 67 -3.64 4.28 -14.50
C MET A 67 -3.88 5.78 -14.29
N ARG A 68 -4.01 6.52 -15.40
CA ARG A 68 -4.14 7.99 -15.36
C ARG A 68 -5.43 8.43 -14.68
N GLU A 69 -6.52 7.72 -14.94
CA GLU A 69 -7.84 8.00 -14.38
C GLU A 69 -7.83 7.88 -12.85
N ASN A 70 -7.11 6.89 -12.32
CA ASN A 70 -6.95 6.70 -10.87
C ASN A 70 -6.01 7.74 -10.25
N LEU A 71 -4.99 8.19 -10.98
CA LEU A 71 -4.14 9.29 -10.54
C LEU A 71 -4.91 10.62 -10.47
N ASP A 72 -5.86 10.85 -11.38
CA ASP A 72 -6.75 12.02 -11.32
C ASP A 72 -7.66 11.97 -10.09
N ILE A 73 -8.20 10.80 -9.74
CA ILE A 73 -8.96 10.59 -8.49
C ILE A 73 -8.09 10.90 -7.27
N LEU A 74 -6.85 10.37 -7.23
CA LEU A 74 -5.93 10.58 -6.11
C LEU A 74 -5.55 12.06 -5.97
N ARG A 75 -5.37 12.78 -7.08
CA ARG A 75 -5.09 14.22 -7.09
C ARG A 75 -6.24 15.00 -6.45
N VAL A 76 -7.48 14.72 -6.84
CA VAL A 76 -8.66 15.37 -6.26
C VAL A 76 -8.76 15.04 -4.76
N ALA A 77 -8.50 13.80 -4.36
CA ALA A 77 -8.48 13.42 -2.95
C ALA A 77 -7.42 14.17 -2.14
N TYR A 78 -6.24 14.42 -2.71
CA TYR A 78 -5.22 15.24 -2.06
C TYR A 78 -5.66 16.70 -1.89
N GLU A 79 -6.29 17.29 -2.91
CA GLU A 79 -6.81 18.66 -2.86
C GLU A 79 -7.85 18.80 -1.75
N THR A 80 -8.85 17.92 -1.70
CA THR A 80 -9.91 17.95 -0.67
C THR A 80 -9.37 17.60 0.72
N PHE A 81 -8.36 16.74 0.82
CA PHE A 81 -7.66 16.47 2.07
C PHE A 81 -6.98 17.73 2.62
N CYS A 82 -6.25 18.47 1.76
CA CYS A 82 -5.59 19.71 2.14
C CYS A 82 -6.59 20.78 2.62
N GLU A 83 -7.71 20.92 1.91
CA GLU A 83 -8.80 21.82 2.32
C GLU A 83 -9.37 21.43 3.69
N THR A 84 -9.63 20.14 3.90
CA THR A 84 -10.15 19.61 5.18
C THR A 84 -9.17 19.89 6.32
N GLN A 85 -7.87 19.62 6.13
CA GLN A 85 -6.83 19.90 7.12
C GLN A 85 -6.75 21.39 7.45
N THR A 86 -6.80 22.24 6.42
CA THR A 86 -6.74 23.70 6.58
C THR A 86 -7.93 24.23 7.37
N MET A 87 -9.15 23.77 7.03
CA MET A 87 -10.37 24.14 7.77
C MET A 87 -10.34 23.68 9.23
N ALA A 88 -9.73 22.52 9.50
CA ALA A 88 -9.57 21.98 10.84
C ALA A 88 -8.40 22.60 11.63
N GLY A 89 -7.56 23.43 11.00
CA GLY A 89 -6.33 23.96 11.61
C GLY A 89 -5.27 22.89 11.89
N LEU A 90 -5.29 21.80 11.13
CA LEU A 90 -4.36 20.67 11.28
C LEU A 90 -3.25 20.74 10.22
N PRO A 91 -2.02 20.28 10.54
CA PRO A 91 -0.91 20.30 9.59
C PRO A 91 -1.09 19.23 8.50
N ILE A 92 -0.54 19.49 7.30
CA ILE A 92 -0.45 18.46 6.25
C ILE A 92 0.76 17.56 6.59
N PRO A 93 0.60 16.23 6.69
CA PRO A 93 1.71 15.31 6.92
C PRO A 93 2.69 15.28 5.75
N GLU A 94 3.92 14.86 6.01
CA GLU A 94 4.98 14.75 5.01
C GLU A 94 5.52 13.32 4.92
N ASN A 95 5.84 12.88 3.71
CA ASN A 95 6.57 11.62 3.50
C ASN A 95 8.04 11.79 3.91
N GLN A 96 8.55 10.87 4.73
CA GLN A 96 9.85 10.94 5.36
C GLN A 96 10.73 9.74 4.98
N ASP A 97 12.04 9.95 4.94
CA ASP A 97 13.01 8.85 4.97
C ASP A 97 13.21 8.35 6.42
N ILE A 98 13.96 7.26 6.60
CA ILE A 98 14.25 6.70 7.93
C ILE A 98 15.63 7.07 8.46
N GLY A 99 16.30 8.07 7.87
CA GLY A 99 17.64 8.59 8.22
C GLY A 99 18.81 7.63 7.99
N ILE A 100 18.58 6.32 8.12
CA ILE A 100 19.57 5.26 7.91
C ILE A 100 19.65 4.80 6.45
N ASP A 101 18.69 5.19 5.62
CA ASP A 101 18.69 4.84 4.21
C ASP A 101 19.62 5.77 3.43
N ARG A 102 20.53 5.18 2.65
CA ARG A 102 21.52 5.94 1.88
C ARG A 102 20.93 6.61 0.65
N ASN A 103 19.85 6.06 0.11
CA ASN A 103 19.21 6.58 -1.10
C ASN A 103 18.20 7.70 -0.79
N LYS A 104 17.92 7.93 0.50
CA LYS A 104 16.88 8.84 0.99
C LYS A 104 15.50 8.50 0.41
N ASP A 105 15.26 7.20 0.24
CA ASP A 105 13.96 6.69 -0.13
C ASP A 105 12.95 7.08 0.97
N LYS A 106 11.83 7.68 0.58
CA LYS A 106 10.78 8.06 1.52
C LYS A 106 10.02 6.81 1.96
N LEU A 107 10.57 6.05 2.91
CA LEU A 107 9.98 4.79 3.36
C LEU A 107 8.82 4.97 4.33
N LEU A 108 8.67 6.16 4.94
CA LEU A 108 7.53 6.51 5.79
C LEU A 108 6.59 7.43 5.02
N ARG A 109 5.47 6.88 4.53
CA ARG A 109 4.61 7.53 3.55
C ARG A 109 3.37 8.16 4.17
N PHE A 110 3.57 9.03 5.17
CA PHE A 110 2.47 9.64 5.92
C PHE A 110 1.50 10.44 5.07
N LEU A 111 1.99 11.21 4.10
CA LEU A 111 1.13 11.98 3.21
C LEU A 111 0.33 11.06 2.30
N ASP A 112 1.01 10.11 1.65
CA ASP A 112 0.37 9.20 0.69
C ASP A 112 -0.72 8.36 1.39
N CYS A 113 -0.42 7.84 2.60
CA CYS A 113 -1.37 7.11 3.43
C CYS A 113 -2.58 7.98 3.81
N ALA A 114 -2.35 9.21 4.26
CA ALA A 114 -3.41 10.12 4.68
C ALA A 114 -4.34 10.48 3.50
N VAL A 115 -3.80 10.70 2.30
CA VAL A 115 -4.60 10.97 1.10
C VAL A 115 -5.46 9.76 0.72
N ILE A 116 -4.91 8.55 0.73
CA ILE A 116 -5.67 7.34 0.41
C ILE A 116 -6.75 7.06 1.46
N ARG A 117 -6.45 7.27 2.75
CA ARG A 117 -7.45 7.19 3.83
C ARG A 117 -8.57 8.20 3.65
N HIS A 118 -8.23 9.45 3.28
CA HIS A 118 -9.22 10.47 3.00
C HIS A 118 -10.11 10.07 1.82
N LEU A 119 -9.54 9.56 0.73
CA LEU A 119 -10.29 9.04 -0.42
C LEU A 119 -11.27 7.94 0.01
N HIS A 120 -10.81 6.94 0.76
CA HIS A 120 -11.69 5.87 1.26
C HIS A 120 -12.83 6.42 2.11
N ALA A 121 -12.55 7.36 3.02
CA ALA A 121 -13.57 7.98 3.85
C ALA A 121 -14.61 8.76 3.01
N VAL A 122 -14.18 9.49 1.98
CA VAL A 122 -15.09 10.20 1.06
C VAL A 122 -16.00 9.22 0.32
N VAL A 123 -15.45 8.12 -0.19
CA VAL A 123 -16.22 7.07 -0.86
C VAL A 123 -17.23 6.44 0.10
N ASP A 124 -16.80 6.11 1.33
CA ASP A 124 -17.68 5.56 2.37
C ASP A 124 -18.85 6.50 2.67
N MET A 125 -18.57 7.79 2.89
CA MET A 125 -19.60 8.80 3.15
C MET A 125 -20.59 8.94 1.98
N GLN A 126 -20.14 8.84 0.73
CA GLN A 126 -21.03 8.89 -0.43
C GLN A 126 -21.95 7.67 -0.49
N ILE A 127 -21.40 6.48 -0.26
CA ILE A 127 -22.16 5.23 -0.23
C ILE A 127 -23.19 5.25 0.90
N GLU A 128 -22.82 5.72 2.10
CA GLU A 128 -23.73 5.82 3.23
C GLU A 128 -24.90 6.79 2.96
N ARG A 129 -24.64 7.90 2.26
CA ARG A 129 -25.65 8.91 1.93
C ARG A 129 -26.58 8.49 0.79
N MET A 130 -26.08 7.73 -0.19
CA MET A 130 -26.82 7.39 -1.41
C MET A 130 -27.30 5.93 -1.46
N GLY A 131 -26.81 5.07 -0.56
CA GLY A 131 -27.16 3.65 -0.52
C GLY A 131 -26.87 2.94 -1.85
N THR A 132 -27.83 2.13 -2.31
CA THR A 132 -27.75 1.39 -3.59
C THR A 132 -27.73 2.28 -4.83
N SER A 133 -27.94 3.58 -4.69
CA SER A 133 -27.87 4.56 -5.77
C SER A 133 -26.53 5.30 -5.82
N SER A 134 -25.55 4.92 -4.99
CA SER A 134 -24.20 5.48 -5.04
C SER A 134 -23.58 5.24 -6.43
N PRO A 135 -23.02 6.27 -7.08
CA PRO A 135 -22.31 6.12 -8.34
C PRO A 135 -20.89 5.57 -8.16
N VAL A 136 -20.42 5.44 -6.92
CA VAL A 136 -19.08 4.95 -6.57
C VAL A 136 -19.15 3.68 -5.74
N GLU A 137 -18.10 2.88 -5.82
CA GLU A 137 -17.89 1.64 -5.08
C GLU A 137 -16.62 1.74 -4.22
N ARG A 138 -16.57 0.96 -3.13
CA ARG A 138 -15.37 0.84 -2.30
C ARG A 138 -14.23 0.25 -3.13
N PHE A 139 -13.01 0.71 -2.90
CA PHE A 139 -11.84 0.06 -3.46
C PHE A 139 -11.55 -1.24 -2.70
N ASP A 140 -11.32 -2.28 -3.46
CA ASP A 140 -10.99 -3.61 -2.96
C ASP A 140 -9.48 -3.74 -2.72
N THR A 141 -8.69 -3.13 -3.60
CA THR A 141 -7.23 -3.10 -3.55
C THR A 141 -6.69 -1.75 -4.00
N VAL A 142 -5.52 -1.38 -3.50
CA VAL A 142 -4.71 -0.27 -4.01
C VAL A 142 -3.41 -0.85 -4.54
N ARG A 143 -3.00 -0.46 -5.74
CA ARG A 143 -1.81 -0.99 -6.42
C ARG A 143 -0.92 0.17 -6.87
N GLY A 144 0.39 0.03 -6.70
CA GLY A 144 1.35 1.05 -7.13
C GLY A 144 2.75 0.50 -7.37
N LEU A 145 3.53 1.21 -8.18
CA LEU A 145 4.95 0.93 -8.42
C LEU A 145 5.82 1.78 -7.49
N PHE A 146 6.48 1.15 -6.54
CA PHE A 146 7.40 1.83 -5.62
C PHE A 146 8.78 1.88 -6.25
N THR A 147 9.25 3.08 -6.60
CA THR A 147 10.65 3.28 -7.02
C THR A 147 11.53 3.36 -5.78
N GLU A 148 12.50 2.44 -5.64
CA GLU A 148 13.36 2.34 -4.47
C GLU A 148 14.77 1.87 -4.85
N GLY A 149 15.76 2.35 -4.10
CA GLY A 149 17.11 1.87 -4.16
C GLY A 149 18.02 2.76 -5.01
N GLU A 150 19.18 2.21 -5.37
CA GLU A 150 20.10 2.86 -6.30
C GLU A 150 19.72 2.54 -7.76
N PRO A 151 20.09 3.39 -8.73
CA PRO A 151 19.98 3.07 -10.15
C PRO A 151 20.71 1.75 -10.48
N ALA A 152 20.14 0.95 -11.37
CA ALA A 152 20.72 -0.32 -11.82
C ALA A 152 22.03 -0.13 -12.60
N TYR A 153 22.22 1.05 -13.20
CA TYR A 153 23.43 1.48 -13.90
C TYR A 153 23.53 3.01 -13.89
N PRO A 154 24.73 3.61 -14.09
CA PRO A 154 24.91 5.06 -14.07
C PRO A 154 23.97 5.80 -15.04
N GLY A 155 23.19 6.76 -14.52
CA GLY A 155 22.23 7.55 -15.30
C GLY A 155 20.92 6.82 -15.67
N GLY A 156 20.71 5.59 -15.22
CA GLY A 156 19.50 4.81 -15.52
C GLY A 156 18.28 5.23 -14.70
N GLY A 157 17.08 5.08 -15.30
CA GLY A 157 15.79 5.28 -14.63
C GLY A 157 15.21 4.02 -13.97
N PHE A 158 15.92 2.89 -14.02
CA PHE A 158 15.52 1.65 -13.37
C PHE A 158 16.28 1.52 -12.05
N PHE A 159 15.56 1.32 -10.95
CA PHE A 159 16.14 1.25 -9.62
C PHE A 159 16.08 -0.18 -9.08
N ARG A 160 17.14 -0.60 -8.40
CA ARG A 160 17.40 -2.02 -8.08
C ARG A 160 16.39 -2.66 -7.12
N LYS A 161 15.62 -1.86 -6.39
CA LYS A 161 14.59 -2.33 -5.47
C LYS A 161 13.20 -1.88 -5.89
N THR A 162 13.04 -1.34 -7.10
CA THR A 162 11.72 -1.01 -7.64
C THR A 162 10.84 -2.25 -7.64
N HIS A 163 9.62 -2.12 -7.12
CA HIS A 163 8.68 -3.22 -7.06
C HIS A 163 7.24 -2.72 -7.17
N THR A 164 6.36 -3.56 -7.70
CA THR A 164 4.92 -3.32 -7.61
C THR A 164 4.43 -3.85 -6.27
N GLN A 165 3.64 -3.03 -5.57
CA GLN A 165 3.04 -3.37 -4.30
C GLN A 165 1.52 -3.30 -4.41
N ILE A 166 0.84 -4.20 -3.70
CA ILE A 166 -0.63 -4.22 -3.57
C ILE A 166 -0.97 -4.16 -2.09
N ALA A 167 -1.83 -3.23 -1.72
CA ALA A 167 -2.55 -3.25 -0.44
C ALA A 167 -3.97 -3.78 -0.69
N VAL A 168 -4.28 -4.94 -0.12
CA VAL A 168 -5.61 -5.52 -0.16
C VAL A 168 -6.44 -4.89 0.96
N VAL A 169 -7.38 -4.02 0.58
CA VAL A 169 -8.27 -3.29 1.51
C VAL A 169 -9.41 -4.20 1.95
N ASN A 170 -9.98 -4.98 1.01
CA ASN A 170 -11.01 -5.98 1.27
C ASN A 170 -10.38 -7.38 1.37
N PRO A 171 -10.24 -7.98 2.58
CA PRO A 171 -9.57 -9.28 2.73
C PRO A 171 -10.21 -10.42 1.93
N ARG A 172 -11.49 -10.31 1.56
CA ARG A 172 -12.19 -11.32 0.73
C ARG A 172 -11.61 -11.46 -0.67
N ARG A 173 -10.81 -10.48 -1.12
CA ARG A 173 -10.06 -10.53 -2.38
C ARG A 173 -8.83 -11.40 -2.33
N VAL A 174 -8.38 -11.81 -1.15
CA VAL A 174 -7.41 -12.87 -1.03
C VAL A 174 -8.14 -14.21 -1.20
N ILE A 175 -7.97 -14.83 -2.36
CA ILE A 175 -8.62 -16.11 -2.69
C ILE A 175 -7.95 -17.26 -1.94
N GLY A 176 -6.65 -17.17 -1.71
CA GLY A 176 -5.91 -18.16 -0.95
C GLY A 176 -4.42 -17.88 -0.86
N TYR A 177 -3.75 -18.65 -0.01
CA TYR A 177 -2.32 -18.55 0.24
C TYR A 177 -1.59 -19.82 -0.21
N PHE A 178 -0.33 -19.68 -0.61
CA PHE A 178 0.51 -20.80 -1.03
C PHE A 178 1.98 -20.59 -0.67
N LEU A 179 2.75 -21.67 -0.72
CA LEU A 179 4.21 -21.62 -0.63
C LEU A 179 4.79 -21.38 -2.03
N PRO A 180 5.43 -20.23 -2.30
CA PRO A 180 6.08 -20.00 -3.58
C PRO A 180 7.24 -20.99 -3.77
N ARG A 181 7.44 -21.44 -5.01
CA ARG A 181 8.53 -22.36 -5.40
C ARG A 181 9.74 -21.60 -5.90
#